data_AF-A0A2E3LUJ1-F1
#
_entry.id   AF-A0A2E3LUJ1-F1
#
_cell.length_a   1.000
_cell.length_b   1.000
_cell.length_c   1.000
_cell.angle_alpha   90.00
_cell.angle_beta   90.00
_cell.angle_gamma   90.00
#
_symmetry.space_group_name_H-M   'P 1'
#
loop_
_entity.id
_entity.type
_entity.pdbx_description
1 polymer ?
#
loop_
_entity_poly.entity_id
_entity_poly.type
_entity_poly.pdbx_seq_one_letter_code
_entity_poly.pdbx_strand_id
1 'polypeptide(L)'
;MQAIETKLESKVKFWAVLGPFILLLTLFVTLVKASPSCLYMPLATLVGIPICWKWRMNGLLLSISTLALLFALCYGHMPVEERFWQAGMAMAIAMSFVVTTLSFEEVSALVTRQSDESGSRLKSILQLDEKLRSVQEMWRRDREDLSVRLRVLTKESRGQKAQLSHFNELSAAVHEELNKAYEQKERFLLETFESGRREMQLQSALEEKEAELAHLRQSLQLSQSEREQSIAQDLEDLRENHLNYDANIALMRKEISELEAQKADWQAHSHSQSSEEAEELRRRLHEQVHRADALQARLDQELETRGHMESQTRSLVEERKHLEASLGNEIFLAKKKVEALQKEKQVLQEQLHDHSVSEEVQAKKEEAKGLRNELNNVRMQKYQMKLDMASRENRIRDLRARLRKKEGQQAFLLEGDEKQLADLRRSDAMYKQLMKQFAEKSDILHQTRKELFRTEGLLHVMEHEREERERFEYPGLGQRLERYLLRSAEEHSRSENNLNDEVLALQELVASLLEQIASVSKG
;
A
#
# COMPACT_ATOMS: atom_id res chain seq x y z
N MET A 1 44.89 27.40 30.92
CA MET A 1 45.51 28.56 30.22
C MET A 1 45.14 29.88 30.86
N GLN A 2 43.85 30.20 31.03
CA GLN A 2 43.38 31.46 31.63
C GLN A 2 44.04 31.82 32.98
N ALA A 3 44.20 30.86 33.91
CA ALA A 3 44.83 31.13 35.21
C ALA A 3 46.35 31.44 35.14
N ILE A 4 47.03 31.07 34.05
CA ILE A 4 48.45 31.40 33.83
C ILE A 4 48.56 32.79 33.19
N GLU A 5 47.66 33.11 32.26
CA GLU A 5 47.57 34.42 31.62
C GLU A 5 47.28 35.52 32.64
N THR A 6 46.34 35.31 33.58
CA THR A 6 46.02 36.30 34.61
C THR A 6 47.19 36.58 35.56
N LYS A 7 47.96 35.54 35.90
CA LYS A 7 49.17 35.67 36.73
C LYS A 7 50.31 36.37 35.99
N LEU A 8 50.42 36.19 34.69
CA LEU A 8 51.43 36.86 33.87
C LEU A 8 51.08 38.34 33.71
N GLU A 9 49.81 38.65 33.40
CA GLU A 9 49.32 40.03 33.30
C GLU A 9 49.50 40.81 34.60
N SER A 10 49.20 40.22 35.76
CA SER A 10 49.37 40.90 37.04
C SER A 10 50.84 41.23 37.32
N LYS A 11 51.76 40.34 36.93
CA LYS A 11 53.21 40.58 37.07
C LYS A 11 53.68 41.68 36.14
N VAL A 12 53.28 41.65 34.87
CA VAL A 12 53.66 42.68 33.89
C VAL A 12 53.10 44.05 34.27
N LYS A 13 51.84 44.12 34.74
CA LYS A 13 51.24 45.37 35.27
C LYS A 13 52.01 45.90 36.48
N PHE A 14 52.46 45.02 37.37
CA PHE A 14 53.27 45.42 38.51
C PHE A 14 54.62 46.02 38.08
N TRP A 15 55.36 45.34 37.18
CA TRP A 15 56.65 45.85 36.68
C TRP A 15 56.52 47.15 35.89
N ALA A 16 55.47 47.27 35.07
CA ALA A 16 55.13 48.49 34.33
C ALA A 16 54.92 49.72 35.22
N VAL A 17 54.37 49.53 36.41
CA VAL A 17 54.12 50.62 37.37
C VAL A 17 55.34 50.87 38.27
N LEU A 18 56.15 49.85 38.54
CA LEU A 18 57.29 49.92 39.46
C LEU A 18 58.35 50.94 39.01
N GLY A 19 58.72 50.95 37.72
CA GLY A 19 59.72 51.89 37.19
C GLY A 19 59.35 53.36 37.38
N PRO A 20 58.19 53.80 36.86
CA PRO A 20 57.66 55.14 37.08
C PRO A 20 57.49 55.50 38.56
N PHE A 21 57.09 54.53 39.40
CA PHE A 21 56.96 54.75 40.84
C PHE A 21 58.32 55.05 41.51
N ILE A 22 59.36 54.29 41.18
CA ILE A 22 60.73 54.54 41.67
C ILE A 22 61.24 55.91 41.18
N LEU A 23 60.93 56.29 39.93
CA LEU A 23 61.25 57.61 39.38
C LEU A 23 60.55 58.74 40.14
N LEU A 24 59.28 58.57 40.47
CA LEU A 24 58.51 59.55 41.25
C LEU A 24 59.04 59.65 42.69
N LEU A 25 59.38 58.53 43.31
CA LEU A 25 59.98 58.51 44.65
C LEU A 25 61.36 59.18 44.66
N THR A 26 62.21 58.90 43.66
CA THR A 26 63.53 59.53 43.55
C THR A 26 63.41 61.02 43.26
N LEU A 27 62.45 61.44 42.42
CA LEU A 27 62.12 62.85 42.19
C LEU A 27 61.59 63.54 43.46
N PHE A 28 60.77 62.85 44.26
CA PHE A 28 60.30 63.40 45.54
C PHE A 28 61.48 63.60 46.52
N VAL A 29 62.38 62.62 46.63
CA VAL A 29 63.57 62.73 47.49
C VAL A 29 64.49 63.87 47.05
N THR A 30 64.68 64.08 45.74
CA THR A 30 65.48 65.21 45.24
C THR A 30 64.81 66.57 45.47
N LEU A 31 63.48 66.65 45.42
CA LEU A 31 62.74 67.88 45.71
C LEU A 31 62.76 68.26 47.20
N VAL A 32 62.66 67.29 48.10
CA VAL A 32 62.68 67.53 49.56
C VAL A 32 64.05 68.04 50.02
N LYS A 33 65.13 67.50 49.44
CA LYS A 33 66.49 67.97 49.72
C LYS A 33 66.85 69.14 48.80
N ALA A 34 66.20 70.28 49.02
CA ALA A 34 66.35 71.51 48.23
C ALA A 34 67.76 72.11 48.32
N SER A 35 68.73 71.48 47.65
CA SER A 35 70.04 72.06 47.35
C SER A 35 69.95 72.77 45.99
N PRO A 36 70.41 74.03 45.88
CA PRO A 36 70.38 74.78 44.62
C PRO A 36 71.14 74.06 43.48
N SER A 37 72.10 73.20 43.82
CA SER A 37 72.86 72.39 42.88
C SER A 37 72.09 71.16 42.35
N CYS A 38 70.90 70.85 42.88
CA CYS A 38 70.17 69.61 42.57
C CYS A 38 69.13 69.74 41.44
N LEU A 39 68.86 70.96 40.94
CA LEU A 39 67.79 71.20 39.95
C LEU A 39 67.98 70.45 38.61
N TYR A 40 69.20 70.08 38.25
CA TYR A 40 69.46 69.35 37.01
C TYR A 40 68.89 67.92 37.03
N MET A 41 68.77 67.28 38.20
CA MET A 41 68.26 65.90 38.30
C MET A 41 66.75 65.81 38.03
N PRO A 42 65.88 66.62 38.66
CA PRO A 42 64.46 66.68 38.30
C PRO A 42 64.23 67.06 36.83
N LEU A 43 65.07 67.96 36.27
CA LEU A 43 64.98 68.32 34.86
C LEU A 43 65.35 67.13 33.95
N ALA A 44 66.43 66.41 34.29
CA ALA A 44 66.86 65.23 33.56
C ALA A 44 65.83 64.09 33.63
N THR A 45 65.16 63.87 34.77
CA THR A 45 64.09 62.88 34.88
C THR A 45 62.84 63.28 34.11
N LEU A 46 62.43 64.56 34.18
CA LEU A 46 61.26 65.08 33.48
C LEU A 46 61.41 64.98 31.95
N VAL A 47 62.60 65.25 31.42
CA VAL A 47 62.91 65.13 29.99
C VAL A 47 63.22 63.67 29.59
N GLY A 48 63.86 62.91 30.49
CA GLY A 48 64.27 61.52 30.24
C GLY A 48 63.10 60.56 30.08
N ILE A 49 62.02 60.71 30.87
CA ILE A 49 60.85 59.82 30.81
C ILE A 49 60.18 59.83 29.41
N PRO A 50 59.81 60.97 28.81
CA PRO A 50 59.26 61.02 27.45
C PRO A 50 60.19 60.44 26.40
N ILE A 51 61.51 60.65 26.54
CA ILE A 51 62.52 60.14 25.62
C ILE A 51 62.59 58.61 25.69
N CYS A 52 62.65 58.04 26.89
CA CYS A 52 62.62 56.59 27.11
C CYS A 52 61.32 55.97 26.57
N TRP A 53 60.18 56.64 26.73
CA TRP A 53 58.92 56.17 26.19
C TRP A 53 58.91 56.16 24.66
N LYS A 54 59.32 57.26 24.02
CA LYS A 54 59.25 57.40 22.57
C LYS A 54 60.28 56.55 21.83
N TRP A 55 61.52 56.46 22.36
CA TRP A 55 62.67 55.88 21.64
C TRP A 55 63.19 54.57 22.24
N ARG A 56 62.52 53.99 23.25
CA ARG A 56 62.86 52.69 23.86
C ARG A 56 64.34 52.60 24.29
N MET A 57 65.07 51.55 23.90
CA MET A 57 66.49 51.37 24.23
C MET A 57 67.39 52.51 23.75
N ASN A 58 67.11 53.10 22.59
CA ASN A 58 67.85 54.27 22.13
C ASN A 58 67.55 55.49 23.00
N GLY A 59 66.30 55.59 23.49
CA GLY A 59 65.89 56.61 24.46
C GLY A 59 66.56 56.44 25.83
N LEU A 60 66.75 55.20 26.29
CA LEU A 60 67.50 54.87 27.50
C LEU A 60 68.97 55.31 27.42
N LEU A 61 69.64 54.98 26.32
CA LEU A 61 71.03 55.41 26.11
C LEU A 61 71.12 56.94 26.10
N LEU A 62 70.19 57.61 25.43
CA LEU A 62 70.15 59.07 25.37
C LEU A 62 69.87 59.70 26.75
N SER A 63 68.95 59.15 27.55
CA SER A 63 68.63 59.66 28.89
C SER A 63 69.77 59.43 29.88
N ILE A 64 70.46 58.28 29.82
CA ILE A 64 71.65 58.03 30.64
C ILE A 64 72.81 58.94 30.21
N SER A 65 73.05 59.11 28.90
CA SER A 65 74.10 60.00 28.40
C SER A 65 73.86 61.46 28.77
N THR A 66 72.62 61.94 28.68
CA THR A 66 72.26 63.31 29.09
C THR A 66 72.40 63.50 30.61
N LEU A 67 71.97 62.52 31.42
CA LEU A 67 72.18 62.54 32.87
C LEU A 67 73.67 62.57 33.25
N ALA A 68 74.49 61.73 32.61
CA ALA A 68 75.93 61.66 32.83
C ALA A 68 76.64 62.96 32.43
N LEU A 69 76.23 63.56 31.30
CA LEU A 69 76.76 64.84 30.84
C LEU A 69 76.43 65.97 31.82
N LEU A 70 75.17 66.06 32.27
CA LEU A 70 74.74 67.05 33.27
C LEU A 70 75.47 66.85 34.60
N PHE A 71 75.64 65.60 35.05
CA PHE A 71 76.41 65.29 36.24
C PHE A 71 77.86 65.77 36.11
N ALA A 72 78.53 65.49 34.98
CA ALA A 72 79.91 65.91 34.73
C ALA A 72 80.07 67.45 34.71
N LEU A 73 79.13 68.17 34.11
CA LEU A 73 79.13 69.64 34.08
C LEU A 73 78.95 70.25 35.47
N CYS A 74 78.08 69.65 36.29
CA CYS A 74 77.80 70.15 37.65
C CYS A 74 78.85 69.69 38.68
N TYR A 75 79.60 68.61 38.43
CA TYR A 75 80.53 68.00 39.40
C TYR A 75 81.54 68.98 40.00
N GLY A 76 82.07 69.90 39.19
CA GLY A 76 83.04 70.91 39.64
C GLY A 76 82.48 71.92 40.65
N HIS A 77 81.17 72.15 40.63
CA HIS A 77 80.50 73.15 41.49
C HIS A 77 79.98 72.54 42.80
N MET A 78 80.09 71.23 43.00
CA MET A 78 79.55 70.54 44.17
C MET A 78 80.58 70.44 45.32
N PRO A 79 80.15 70.70 46.58
CA PRO A 79 80.97 70.44 47.75
C PRO A 79 81.25 68.93 47.89
N VAL A 80 82.44 68.58 48.40
CA VAL A 80 82.94 67.18 48.43
C VAL A 80 81.98 66.22 49.15
N GLU A 81 81.34 66.69 50.21
CA GLU A 81 80.37 65.92 51.02
C GLU A 81 79.11 65.54 50.22
N GLU A 82 78.69 66.36 49.26
CA GLU A 82 77.50 66.11 48.45
C GLU A 82 77.77 65.22 47.24
N ARG A 83 79.03 65.13 46.76
CA ARG A 83 79.38 64.40 45.54
C ARG A 83 78.95 62.93 45.59
N PHE A 84 79.19 62.28 46.73
CA PHE A 84 78.80 60.88 46.92
C PHE A 84 77.28 60.70 46.92
N TRP A 85 76.56 61.61 47.59
CA TRP A 85 75.10 61.61 47.60
C TRP A 85 74.53 61.80 46.19
N GLN A 86 75.05 62.78 45.44
CA GLN A 86 74.58 63.06 44.08
C GLN A 86 74.94 61.94 43.10
N ALA A 87 76.10 61.29 43.26
CA ALA A 87 76.44 60.10 42.48
C ALA A 87 75.45 58.95 42.76
N GLY A 88 75.09 58.72 44.04
CA GLY A 88 74.09 57.73 44.44
C GLY A 88 72.72 58.00 43.82
N MET A 89 72.26 59.25 43.86
CA MET A 89 70.98 59.65 43.26
C MET A 89 71.00 59.54 41.73
N ALA A 90 72.10 59.91 41.07
CA ALA A 90 72.25 59.74 39.62
C ALA A 90 72.22 58.26 39.21
N MET A 91 72.87 57.38 39.96
CA MET A 91 72.79 55.93 39.73
C MET A 91 71.38 55.38 39.95
N ALA A 92 70.68 55.84 40.99
CA ALA A 92 69.28 55.45 41.24
C ALA A 92 68.37 55.89 40.08
N ILE A 93 68.54 57.10 39.57
CA ILE A 93 67.81 57.61 38.41
C ILE A 93 68.15 56.78 37.16
N ALA A 94 69.43 56.51 36.89
CA ALA A 94 69.85 55.69 35.76
C ALA A 94 69.23 54.27 35.82
N MET A 95 69.26 53.61 36.98
CA MET A 95 68.62 52.31 37.19
C MET A 95 67.11 52.39 36.98
N SER A 96 66.47 53.46 37.43
CA SER A 96 65.03 53.64 37.24
C SER A 96 64.66 53.88 35.77
N PHE A 97 65.51 54.50 34.96
CA PHE A 97 65.34 54.55 33.50
C PHE A 97 65.48 53.16 32.86
N VAL A 98 66.43 52.34 33.30
CA VAL A 98 66.59 50.96 32.82
C VAL A 98 65.32 50.16 33.11
N VAL A 99 64.86 50.15 34.36
CA VAL A 99 63.64 49.43 34.76
C VAL A 99 62.43 49.92 33.97
N THR A 100 62.26 51.24 33.83
CA THR A 100 61.13 51.82 33.10
C THR A 100 61.16 51.44 31.62
N THR A 101 62.33 51.48 30.98
CA THR A 101 62.46 51.12 29.56
C THR A 101 62.18 49.65 29.32
N LEU A 102 62.76 48.75 30.13
CA LEU A 102 62.51 47.31 30.03
C LEU A 102 61.03 46.99 30.26
N SER A 103 60.39 47.67 31.20
CA SER A 103 58.97 47.48 31.47
C SER A 103 58.09 47.92 30.30
N PHE A 104 58.43 49.03 29.63
CA PHE A 104 57.73 49.45 28.41
C PHE A 104 57.92 48.47 27.25
N GLU A 105 59.11 47.88 27.09
CA GLU A 105 59.35 46.86 26.07
C GLU A 105 58.50 45.61 26.32
N GLU A 106 58.49 45.10 27.55
CA GLU A 106 57.69 43.93 27.93
C GLU A 106 56.18 44.18 27.75
N VAL A 107 55.68 45.34 28.18
CA VAL A 107 54.28 45.73 27.95
C VAL A 107 53.97 45.83 26.46
N SER A 108 54.83 46.44 25.67
CA SER A 108 54.60 46.58 24.22
C SER A 108 54.59 45.22 23.52
N ALA A 109 55.49 44.30 23.90
CA ALA A 109 55.55 42.95 23.37
C ALA A 109 54.31 42.12 23.77
N LEU A 110 53.82 42.32 24.99
CA LEU A 110 52.59 41.68 25.48
C LEU A 110 51.36 42.19 24.73
N VAL A 111 51.27 43.50 24.49
CA VAL A 111 50.18 44.11 23.70
C VAL A 111 50.19 43.61 22.25
N THR A 112 51.36 43.54 21.59
CA THR A 112 51.45 43.01 20.24
C THR A 112 51.07 41.53 20.18
N ARG A 113 51.54 40.73 21.15
CA ARG A 113 51.18 39.31 21.24
C ARG A 113 49.67 39.13 21.46
N GLN A 114 49.07 39.93 22.32
CA GLN A 114 47.63 39.90 22.57
C GLN A 114 46.83 40.36 21.34
N SER A 115 47.33 41.35 20.59
CA SER A 115 46.73 41.80 19.32
C SER A 115 46.80 40.72 18.25
N ASP A 116 47.95 40.05 18.09
CA ASP A 116 48.15 38.96 17.14
C ASP A 116 47.29 37.75 17.50
N GLU A 117 47.24 37.40 18.79
CA GLU A 117 46.39 36.32 19.29
C GLU A 117 44.90 36.66 19.08
N SER A 118 44.48 37.89 19.39
CA SER A 118 43.11 38.35 19.13
C SER A 118 42.78 38.34 17.63
N GLY A 119 43.72 38.73 16.78
CA GLY A 119 43.57 38.69 15.32
C GLY A 119 43.46 37.26 14.77
N SER A 120 44.26 36.32 15.31
CA SER A 120 44.16 34.90 14.94
C SER A 120 42.86 34.25 15.44
N ARG A 121 42.44 34.57 16.68
CA ARG A 121 41.14 34.14 17.23
C ARG A 121 39.99 34.68 16.39
N LEU A 122 40.05 35.96 15.99
CA LEU A 122 39.03 36.56 15.11
C LEU A 122 39.00 35.89 13.74
N LYS A 123 40.15 35.62 13.11
CA LYS A 123 40.22 34.87 11.85
C LYS A 123 39.65 33.46 12.01
N SER A 124 39.94 32.78 13.11
CA SER A 124 39.39 31.46 13.40
C SER A 124 37.86 31.50 13.57
N ILE A 125 37.33 32.52 14.25
CA ILE A 125 35.89 32.74 14.39
C ILE A 125 35.24 33.03 13.04
N LEU A 126 35.86 33.84 12.18
CA LEU A 126 35.37 34.12 10.83
C LEU A 126 35.36 32.86 9.95
N GLN A 127 36.39 32.03 10.01
CA GLN A 127 36.41 30.74 9.32
C GLN A 127 35.34 29.78 9.87
N LEU A 128 35.05 29.85 11.17
CA LEU A 128 33.97 29.07 11.76
C LEU A 128 32.60 29.54 11.25
N ASP A 129 32.37 30.85 11.15
CA ASP A 129 31.13 31.42 10.59
C ASP A 129 30.93 31.01 9.13
N GLU A 130 31.99 31.04 8.32
CA GLU A 130 31.95 30.60 6.92
C GLU A 130 31.64 29.09 6.81
N LYS A 131 32.22 28.26 7.67
CA LYS A 131 31.86 26.83 7.77
C LYS A 131 30.41 26.64 8.21
N LEU A 132 29.93 27.44 9.16
CA LEU A 132 28.55 27.37 9.63
C LEU A 132 27.56 27.74 8.52
N ARG A 133 27.85 28.78 7.74
CA ARG A 133 27.05 29.16 6.56
C ARG A 133 27.03 28.08 5.49
N SER A 134 28.18 27.49 5.16
CA SER A 134 28.21 26.41 4.16
C SER A 134 27.43 25.17 4.63
N VAL A 135 27.50 24.82 5.91
CA VAL A 135 26.65 23.77 6.50
C VAL A 135 25.18 24.15 6.43
N GLN A 136 24.81 25.38 6.77
CA GLN A 136 23.44 25.87 6.70
C GLN A 136 22.88 25.84 5.26
N GLU A 137 23.69 26.17 4.26
CA GLU A 137 23.32 26.05 2.85
C GLU A 137 23.12 24.60 2.42
N MET A 138 23.99 23.68 2.84
CA MET A 138 23.80 22.25 2.57
C MET A 138 22.50 21.74 3.18
N TRP A 139 22.23 22.05 4.44
CA TRP A 139 20.97 21.69 5.11
C TRP A 139 19.74 22.24 4.39
N ARG A 140 19.83 23.45 3.84
CA ARG A 140 18.75 24.05 3.05
C ARG A 140 18.51 23.26 1.75
N ARG A 141 19.58 22.91 1.02
CA ARG A 141 19.48 22.09 -0.21
C ARG A 141 18.89 20.71 0.07
N ASP A 142 19.36 20.04 1.12
CA ASP A 142 18.85 18.73 1.52
C ASP A 142 17.36 18.79 1.89
N ARG A 143 16.94 19.86 2.57
CA ARG A 143 15.53 20.09 2.91
C ARG A 143 14.68 20.33 1.66
N GLU A 144 15.19 21.09 0.69
CA GLU A 144 14.53 21.31 -0.59
C GLU A 144 14.39 19.99 -1.37
N ASP A 145 15.45 19.19 -1.47
CA ASP A 145 15.45 17.87 -2.10
C ASP A 145 14.48 16.88 -1.43
N LEU A 146 14.50 16.81 -0.10
CA LEU A 146 13.55 15.99 0.67
C LEU A 146 12.10 16.44 0.43
N SER A 147 11.84 17.75 0.33
CA SER A 147 10.51 18.27 0.02
C SER A 147 10.02 17.87 -1.38
N VAL A 148 10.93 17.77 -2.33
CA VAL A 148 10.63 17.32 -3.70
C VAL A 148 10.34 15.82 -3.68
N ARG A 149 11.18 15.01 -3.01
CA ARG A 149 10.94 13.56 -2.86
C ARG A 149 9.61 13.27 -2.16
N LEU A 150 9.29 14.00 -1.09
CA LEU A 150 8.00 13.88 -0.40
C LEU A 150 6.82 14.21 -1.31
N ARG A 151 6.93 15.24 -2.16
CA ARG A 151 5.89 15.57 -3.15
C ARG A 151 5.69 14.45 -4.18
N VAL A 152 6.78 13.85 -4.67
CA VAL A 152 6.72 12.70 -5.60
C VAL A 152 6.05 11.50 -4.93
N LEU A 153 6.51 11.09 -3.75
CA LEU A 153 5.93 9.98 -2.99
C LEU A 153 4.46 10.22 -2.64
N THR A 154 4.08 11.46 -2.30
CA THR A 154 2.68 11.81 -2.04
C THR A 154 1.83 11.68 -3.31
N LYS A 155 2.37 12.08 -4.48
CA LYS A 155 1.68 11.92 -5.77
C LYS A 155 1.53 10.45 -6.15
N GLU A 156 2.57 9.64 -5.94
CA GLU A 156 2.53 8.19 -6.17
C GLU A 156 1.53 7.50 -5.25
N SER A 157 1.51 7.83 -3.95
CA SER A 157 0.53 7.30 -3.00
C SER A 157 -0.91 7.66 -3.38
N ARG A 158 -1.15 8.89 -3.86
CA ARG A 158 -2.46 9.30 -4.40
C ARG A 158 -2.81 8.50 -5.67
N GLY A 159 -1.84 8.29 -6.56
CA GLY A 159 -2.01 7.46 -7.75
C GLY A 159 -2.37 6.01 -7.42
N GLN A 160 -1.68 5.40 -6.46
CA GLN A 160 -1.98 4.05 -5.98
C GLN A 160 -3.35 3.98 -5.31
N LYS A 161 -3.75 5.00 -4.52
CA LYS A 161 -5.10 5.06 -3.95
C LYS A 161 -6.18 5.12 -5.01
N ALA A 162 -5.97 5.89 -6.08
CA ALA A 162 -6.91 5.95 -7.22
C ALA A 162 -6.96 4.61 -7.99
N GLN A 163 -5.83 3.92 -8.12
CA GLN A 163 -5.81 2.57 -8.71
C GLN A 163 -6.55 1.55 -7.83
N LEU A 164 -6.38 1.62 -6.50
CA LEU A 164 -7.10 0.79 -5.55
C LEU A 164 -8.61 1.06 -5.58
N SER A 165 -9.04 2.32 -5.65
CA SER A 165 -10.47 2.64 -5.78
C SER A 165 -11.05 2.09 -7.08
N HIS A 166 -10.34 2.27 -8.21
CA HIS A 166 -10.74 1.70 -9.49
C HIS A 166 -10.78 0.16 -9.45
N PHE A 167 -9.81 -0.48 -8.79
CA PHE A 167 -9.79 -1.94 -8.63
C PHE A 167 -10.98 -2.42 -7.78
N ASN A 168 -11.33 -1.70 -6.72
CA ASN A 168 -12.49 -2.01 -5.89
C ASN A 168 -13.81 -1.82 -6.67
N GLU A 169 -13.93 -0.76 -7.46
CA GLU A 169 -15.08 -0.55 -8.36
C GLU A 169 -15.21 -1.67 -9.39
N LEU A 170 -14.10 -2.05 -10.02
CA LEU A 170 -14.07 -3.18 -10.95
C LEU A 170 -14.43 -4.50 -10.25
N SER A 171 -13.89 -4.73 -9.05
CA SER A 171 -14.19 -5.92 -8.25
C SER A 171 -15.67 -5.99 -7.88
N ALA A 172 -16.28 -4.87 -7.51
CA ALA A 172 -17.71 -4.75 -7.23
C ALA A 172 -18.55 -5.05 -8.49
N ALA A 173 -18.20 -4.47 -9.64
CA ALA A 173 -18.86 -4.74 -10.90
C ALA A 173 -18.77 -6.22 -11.31
N VAL A 174 -17.60 -6.85 -11.12
CA VAL A 174 -17.41 -8.29 -11.38
C VAL A 174 -18.25 -9.13 -10.41
N HIS A 175 -18.34 -8.77 -9.13
CA HIS A 175 -19.20 -9.48 -8.18
C HIS A 175 -20.68 -9.34 -8.55
N GLU A 176 -21.10 -8.17 -9.03
CA GLU A 176 -22.47 -7.96 -9.50
C GLU A 176 -22.79 -8.83 -10.73
N GLU A 177 -21.90 -8.87 -11.72
CA GLU A 177 -22.05 -9.74 -12.90
C GLU A 177 -22.02 -11.23 -12.52
N LEU A 178 -21.17 -11.62 -11.56
CA LEU A 178 -21.13 -12.98 -11.04
C LEU A 178 -22.46 -13.35 -10.36
N ASN A 179 -23.01 -12.45 -9.54
CA ASN A 179 -24.31 -12.65 -8.89
C ASN A 179 -25.44 -12.76 -9.91
N LYS A 180 -25.47 -11.90 -10.94
CA LYS A 180 -26.43 -12.02 -12.05
C LYS A 180 -26.30 -13.37 -12.77
N ALA A 181 -25.09 -13.83 -13.02
CA ALA A 181 -24.85 -15.14 -13.61
C ALA A 181 -25.30 -16.30 -12.70
N TYR A 182 -25.11 -16.18 -11.38
CA TYR A 182 -25.65 -17.13 -10.40
C TYR A 182 -27.17 -17.16 -10.40
N GLU A 183 -27.83 -15.99 -10.39
CA GLU A 183 -29.29 -15.89 -10.47
C GLU A 183 -29.82 -16.47 -11.79
N GLN A 184 -29.17 -16.20 -12.91
CA GLN A 184 -29.53 -16.78 -14.21
C GLN A 184 -29.36 -18.30 -14.20
N LYS A 185 -28.27 -18.81 -13.63
CA LYS A 185 -28.04 -20.25 -13.47
C LYS A 185 -29.12 -20.88 -12.60
N GLU A 186 -29.51 -20.24 -11.50
CA GLU A 186 -30.55 -20.75 -10.60
C GLU A 186 -31.93 -20.76 -11.29
N ARG A 187 -32.26 -19.71 -12.05
CA ARG A 187 -33.47 -19.70 -12.91
C ARG A 187 -33.45 -20.82 -13.94
N PHE A 188 -32.33 -21.04 -14.61
CA PHE A 188 -32.21 -22.11 -15.59
C PHE A 188 -32.34 -23.49 -14.93
N LEU A 189 -31.76 -23.67 -13.75
CA LEU A 189 -31.92 -24.90 -12.96
C LEU A 189 -33.39 -25.12 -12.57
N LEU A 190 -34.09 -24.07 -12.12
CA LEU A 190 -35.53 -24.13 -11.84
C LEU A 190 -36.34 -24.49 -13.10
N GLU A 191 -36.08 -23.85 -14.24
CA GLU A 191 -36.75 -24.15 -15.51
C GLU A 191 -36.49 -25.59 -15.97
N THR A 192 -35.25 -26.08 -15.86
CA THR A 192 -34.92 -27.48 -16.19
C THR A 192 -35.59 -28.46 -15.23
N PHE A 193 -35.73 -28.12 -13.95
CA PHE A 193 -36.48 -28.92 -12.97
C PHE A 193 -37.97 -28.96 -13.29
N GLU A 194 -38.57 -27.82 -13.64
CA GLU A 194 -39.96 -27.75 -14.05
C GLU A 194 -40.21 -28.51 -15.35
N SER A 195 -39.33 -28.36 -16.34
CA SER A 195 -39.40 -29.11 -17.60
C SER A 195 -39.27 -30.60 -17.35
N GLY A 196 -38.31 -31.04 -16.52
CA GLY A 196 -38.16 -32.44 -16.13
C GLY A 196 -39.39 -32.97 -15.38
N ARG A 197 -40.03 -32.15 -14.55
CA ARG A 197 -41.30 -32.52 -13.89
C ARG A 197 -42.45 -32.64 -14.89
N ARG A 198 -42.53 -31.78 -15.89
CA ARG A 198 -43.52 -31.88 -16.98
C ARG A 198 -43.27 -33.11 -17.84
N GLU A 199 -42.01 -33.44 -18.14
CA GLU A 199 -41.64 -34.67 -18.83
C GLU A 199 -42.03 -35.91 -18.03
N MET A 200 -41.79 -35.92 -16.73
CA MET A 200 -42.19 -37.02 -15.84
C MET A 200 -43.72 -37.17 -15.78
N GLN A 201 -44.47 -36.07 -15.76
CA GLN A 201 -45.93 -36.09 -15.83
C GLN A 201 -46.44 -36.62 -17.18
N LEU A 202 -45.79 -36.24 -18.28
CA LEU A 202 -46.10 -36.77 -19.61
C LEU A 202 -45.75 -38.25 -19.72
N GLN A 203 -44.62 -38.69 -19.15
CA GLN A 203 -44.24 -40.09 -19.08
C GLN A 203 -45.25 -40.89 -18.24
N SER A 204 -45.67 -40.41 -17.07
CA SER A 204 -46.68 -41.10 -16.28
C SER A 204 -48.03 -41.16 -17.00
N ALA A 205 -48.43 -40.10 -17.71
CA ALA A 205 -49.64 -40.11 -18.53
C ALA A 205 -49.51 -41.06 -19.73
N LEU A 206 -48.32 -41.18 -20.31
CA LEU A 206 -48.05 -42.11 -21.39
C LEU A 206 -48.06 -43.56 -20.89
N GLU A 207 -47.46 -43.84 -19.74
CA GLU A 207 -47.53 -45.14 -19.05
C GLU A 207 -48.97 -45.51 -18.70
N GLU A 208 -49.78 -44.56 -18.22
CA GLU A 208 -51.21 -44.77 -17.96
C GLU A 208 -51.97 -45.11 -19.26
N LYS A 209 -51.67 -44.41 -20.36
CA LYS A 209 -52.27 -44.70 -21.68
C LYS A 209 -51.77 -46.02 -22.26
N GLU A 210 -50.52 -46.40 -22.03
CA GLU A 210 -49.98 -47.70 -22.42
C GLU A 210 -50.60 -48.84 -21.59
N ALA A 211 -50.85 -48.62 -20.30
CA ALA A 211 -51.58 -49.54 -19.45
C ALA A 211 -53.05 -49.69 -19.87
N GLU A 212 -53.74 -48.59 -20.22
CA GLU A 212 -55.07 -48.63 -20.81
C GLU A 212 -55.08 -49.40 -22.14
N LEU A 213 -54.09 -49.19 -23.01
CA LEU A 213 -53.93 -49.93 -24.26
C LEU A 213 -53.63 -51.42 -24.03
N ALA A 214 -52.83 -51.76 -23.03
CA ALA A 214 -52.56 -53.13 -22.63
C ALA A 214 -53.83 -53.82 -22.10
N HIS A 215 -54.61 -53.12 -21.27
CA HIS A 215 -55.90 -53.61 -20.77
C HIS A 215 -56.92 -53.79 -21.91
N LEU A 216 -57.00 -52.84 -22.84
CA LEU A 216 -57.82 -52.97 -24.04
C LEU A 216 -57.39 -54.16 -24.90
N ARG A 217 -56.08 -54.36 -25.12
CA ARG A 217 -55.56 -55.54 -25.84
C ARG A 217 -55.93 -56.86 -25.16
N GLN A 218 -55.83 -56.91 -23.82
CA GLN A 218 -56.20 -58.10 -23.05
C GLN A 218 -57.70 -58.38 -23.11
N SER A 219 -58.55 -57.34 -23.03
CA SER A 219 -60.00 -57.47 -23.19
C SER A 219 -60.39 -57.96 -24.60
N LEU A 220 -59.62 -57.54 -25.61
CA LEU A 220 -59.84 -57.95 -27.00
C LEU A 220 -59.44 -59.41 -27.22
N GLN A 221 -58.33 -59.87 -26.61
CA GLN A 221 -57.94 -61.28 -26.62
C GLN A 221 -58.96 -62.18 -25.92
N LEU A 222 -59.53 -61.75 -24.79
CA LEU A 222 -60.58 -62.50 -24.11
C LEU A 222 -61.84 -62.62 -24.98
N SER A 223 -62.25 -61.54 -25.66
CA SER A 223 -63.39 -61.59 -26.59
C SER A 223 -63.15 -62.47 -27.83
N GLN A 224 -61.89 -62.58 -28.28
CA GLN A 224 -61.50 -63.45 -29.40
C GLN A 224 -61.50 -64.92 -28.97
N SER A 225 -61.00 -65.23 -27.78
CA SER A 225 -61.05 -66.56 -27.16
C SER A 225 -62.49 -67.07 -26.98
N GLU A 226 -63.42 -66.20 -26.55
CA GLU A 226 -64.84 -66.55 -26.40
C GLU A 226 -65.52 -66.83 -27.76
N ARG A 227 -65.15 -66.09 -28.81
CA ARG A 227 -65.63 -66.36 -30.17
C ARG A 227 -65.06 -67.65 -30.76
N GLU A 228 -63.79 -67.95 -30.51
CA GLU A 228 -63.18 -69.19 -30.99
C GLU A 228 -63.78 -70.43 -30.32
N GLN A 229 -64.17 -70.34 -29.04
CA GLN A 229 -64.90 -71.42 -28.35
C GLN A 229 -66.32 -71.60 -28.89
N SER A 230 -67.03 -70.51 -29.21
CA SER A 230 -68.36 -70.58 -29.85
C SER A 230 -68.30 -71.21 -31.26
N ILE A 231 -67.27 -70.88 -32.06
CA ILE A 231 -67.10 -71.43 -33.41
C ILE A 231 -66.70 -72.91 -33.36
N ALA A 232 -65.93 -73.34 -32.35
CA ALA A 232 -65.59 -74.75 -32.16
C ALA A 232 -66.82 -75.60 -31.79
N GLN A 233 -67.74 -75.06 -30.98
CA GLN A 233 -68.99 -75.73 -30.62
C GLN A 233 -69.94 -75.87 -31.83
N ASP A 234 -70.08 -74.83 -32.64
CA ASP A 234 -70.92 -74.87 -33.85
C ASP A 234 -70.40 -75.87 -34.91
N LEU A 235 -69.09 -76.11 -34.97
CA LEU A 235 -68.47 -77.08 -35.88
C LEU A 235 -68.63 -78.54 -35.41
N GLU A 236 -68.82 -78.77 -34.11
CA GLU A 236 -69.03 -80.10 -33.54
C GLU A 236 -70.48 -80.56 -33.76
N ASP A 237 -71.46 -79.65 -33.61
CA ASP A 237 -72.88 -79.89 -33.90
C ASP A 237 -73.17 -80.12 -35.40
N LEU A 238 -72.40 -79.51 -36.29
CA LEU A 238 -72.48 -79.75 -37.75
C LEU A 238 -71.90 -81.12 -38.16
N ARG A 239 -70.95 -81.65 -37.39
CA ARG A 239 -70.31 -82.95 -37.64
C ARG A 239 -71.20 -84.11 -37.21
N GLU A 240 -71.95 -83.95 -36.13
CA GLU A 240 -72.92 -84.95 -35.64
C GLU A 240 -74.14 -85.06 -36.58
N ASN A 241 -74.59 -83.94 -37.15
CA ASN A 241 -75.65 -83.94 -38.16
C ASN A 241 -75.24 -84.63 -39.47
N HIS A 242 -73.99 -84.50 -39.91
CA HIS A 242 -73.50 -85.12 -41.15
C HIS A 242 -73.42 -86.67 -41.08
N LEU A 243 -73.05 -87.22 -39.92
CA LEU A 243 -73.03 -88.68 -39.69
C LEU A 243 -74.44 -89.30 -39.71
N ASN A 244 -75.46 -88.53 -39.36
CA ASN A 244 -76.86 -88.95 -39.39
C ASN A 244 -77.45 -88.95 -40.82
N TYR A 245 -76.93 -88.09 -41.71
CA TYR A 245 -77.32 -88.08 -43.13
C TYR A 245 -76.71 -89.23 -43.94
N ASP A 246 -75.47 -89.65 -43.63
CA ASP A 246 -74.83 -90.77 -44.34
C ASP A 246 -75.46 -92.14 -44.01
N ALA A 247 -76.01 -92.30 -42.80
CA ALA A 247 -76.78 -93.50 -42.43
C ALA A 247 -78.12 -93.60 -43.19
N ASN A 248 -78.81 -92.47 -43.43
CA ASN A 248 -80.06 -92.44 -44.18
C ASN A 248 -79.87 -92.67 -45.69
N ILE A 249 -78.74 -92.24 -46.26
CA ILE A 249 -78.42 -92.47 -47.68
C ILE A 249 -78.11 -93.95 -47.95
N ALA A 250 -77.50 -94.67 -47.00
CA ALA A 250 -77.26 -96.10 -47.12
C ALA A 250 -78.56 -96.94 -47.06
N LEU A 251 -79.56 -96.48 -46.30
CA LEU A 251 -80.85 -97.14 -46.16
C LEU A 251 -81.70 -96.98 -47.43
N MET A 252 -81.72 -95.79 -48.04
CA MET A 252 -82.43 -95.55 -49.31
C MET A 252 -81.81 -96.28 -50.51
N ARG A 253 -80.49 -96.54 -50.51
CA ARG A 253 -79.84 -97.34 -51.58
C ARG A 253 -80.23 -98.82 -51.55
N LYS A 254 -80.63 -99.33 -50.39
CA LYS A 254 -81.07 -100.72 -50.23
C LYS A 254 -82.50 -100.93 -50.77
N GLU A 255 -83.40 -99.98 -50.50
CA GLU A 255 -84.78 -99.97 -51.00
C GLU A 255 -84.86 -99.81 -52.53
N ILE A 256 -83.95 -99.05 -53.15
CA ILE A 256 -83.89 -98.90 -54.62
C ILE A 256 -83.47 -100.22 -55.30
N SER A 257 -82.56 -101.00 -54.70
CA SER A 257 -82.13 -102.29 -55.27
C SER A 257 -83.20 -103.40 -55.19
N GLU A 258 -84.08 -103.33 -54.19
CA GLU A 258 -85.18 -104.29 -54.00
C GLU A 258 -86.36 -103.99 -54.95
N LEU A 259 -86.61 -102.71 -55.28
CA LEU A 259 -87.63 -102.30 -56.26
C LEU A 259 -87.22 -102.55 -57.71
N GLU A 260 -85.93 -102.54 -58.03
CA GLU A 260 -85.43 -102.86 -59.38
C GLU A 260 -85.50 -104.36 -59.69
N ALA A 261 -85.43 -105.23 -58.68
CA ALA A 261 -85.63 -106.68 -58.84
C ALA A 261 -87.11 -107.05 -59.07
N GLN A 262 -88.06 -106.34 -58.46
CA GLN A 262 -89.50 -106.53 -58.70
C GLN A 262 -89.97 -106.04 -60.07
N LYS A 263 -89.22 -105.14 -60.72
CA LYS A 263 -89.54 -104.59 -62.04
C LYS A 263 -89.17 -105.53 -63.20
N ALA A 264 -88.22 -106.44 -62.99
CA ALA A 264 -87.78 -107.42 -64.00
C ALA A 264 -88.78 -108.57 -64.22
N ASP A 265 -89.59 -108.92 -63.21
CA ASP A 265 -90.59 -110.00 -63.30
C ASP A 265 -91.93 -109.56 -63.92
N TRP A 266 -92.20 -108.25 -64.01
CA TRP A 266 -93.47 -107.71 -64.54
C TRP A 266 -93.46 -107.39 -66.04
N GLN A 267 -92.30 -107.37 -66.71
CA GLN A 267 -92.21 -106.95 -68.12
C GLN A 267 -92.31 -108.11 -69.14
N ALA A 268 -92.57 -109.34 -68.68
CA ALA A 268 -92.72 -110.52 -69.54
C ALA A 268 -94.18 -110.89 -69.89
N HIS A 269 -95.20 -110.12 -69.49
CA HIS A 269 -96.60 -110.45 -69.80
C HIS A 269 -97.46 -109.23 -70.12
N SER A 270 -97.85 -109.14 -71.41
CA SER A 270 -99.07 -108.49 -71.89
C SER A 270 -98.92 -107.09 -72.51
N HIS A 271 -98.77 -107.14 -73.84
CA HIS A 271 -99.44 -106.24 -74.76
C HIS A 271 -100.95 -106.07 -74.43
N SER A 272 -101.46 -104.84 -74.56
CA SER A 272 -102.51 -104.43 -75.52
C SER A 272 -103.47 -103.42 -74.91
N GLN A 273 -103.60 -102.27 -75.60
CA GLN A 273 -104.67 -101.25 -75.51
C GLN A 273 -104.83 -100.61 -74.11
N SER A 274 -104.62 -99.32 -73.91
CA SER A 274 -105.24 -98.18 -74.59
C SER A 274 -104.52 -96.95 -74.01
N SER A 275 -103.92 -96.08 -74.82
CA SER A 275 -104.60 -94.87 -75.30
C SER A 275 -105.48 -94.20 -74.23
N GLU A 276 -104.85 -93.62 -73.20
CA GLU A 276 -105.43 -92.52 -72.39
C GLU A 276 -104.42 -91.80 -71.47
N GLU A 277 -103.16 -92.25 -71.37
CA GLU A 277 -102.14 -91.55 -70.56
C GLU A 277 -101.34 -90.48 -71.33
N ALA A 278 -101.83 -90.05 -72.49
CA ALA A 278 -101.33 -88.86 -73.19
C ALA A 278 -101.99 -87.55 -72.69
N GLU A 279 -103.06 -87.63 -71.90
CA GLU A 279 -103.73 -86.46 -71.33
C GLU A 279 -103.30 -86.13 -69.88
N GLU A 280 -102.74 -87.09 -69.14
CA GLU A 280 -102.25 -86.85 -67.76
C GLU A 280 -100.91 -86.09 -67.73
N LEU A 281 -100.08 -86.23 -68.78
CA LEU A 281 -98.87 -85.42 -68.99
C LEU A 281 -99.19 -83.97 -69.37
N ARG A 282 -100.39 -83.68 -69.90
CA ARG A 282 -100.85 -82.30 -70.14
C ARG A 282 -101.35 -81.63 -68.86
N ARG A 283 -101.92 -82.37 -67.90
CA ARG A 283 -102.29 -81.81 -66.59
C ARG A 283 -101.08 -81.47 -65.73
N ARG A 284 -100.02 -82.31 -65.73
CA ARG A 284 -98.78 -82.00 -64.99
C ARG A 284 -97.95 -80.86 -65.60
N LEU A 285 -98.13 -80.56 -66.89
CA LEU A 285 -97.54 -79.36 -67.51
C LEU A 285 -98.28 -78.09 -67.07
N HIS A 286 -99.60 -78.14 -66.88
CA HIS A 286 -100.39 -76.96 -66.47
C HIS A 286 -100.12 -76.56 -65.00
N GLU A 287 -99.80 -77.53 -64.13
CA GLU A 287 -99.38 -77.25 -62.75
C GLU A 287 -97.96 -76.67 -62.65
N GLN A 288 -97.05 -77.01 -63.59
CA GLN A 288 -95.75 -76.36 -63.66
C GLN A 288 -95.82 -74.94 -64.26
N VAL A 289 -96.79 -74.66 -65.13
CA VAL A 289 -97.06 -73.29 -65.62
C VAL A 289 -97.59 -72.40 -64.47
N HIS A 290 -98.48 -72.88 -63.60
CA HIS A 290 -98.92 -72.08 -62.45
C HIS A 290 -97.83 -71.85 -61.37
N ARG A 291 -96.88 -72.78 -61.22
CA ARG A 291 -95.69 -72.53 -60.37
C ARG A 291 -94.69 -71.57 -61.04
N ALA A 292 -94.61 -71.55 -62.36
CA ALA A 292 -93.87 -70.54 -63.10
C ALA A 292 -94.54 -69.16 -62.99
N ASP A 293 -95.88 -69.08 -63.08
CA ASP A 293 -96.62 -67.81 -62.91
C ASP A 293 -96.51 -67.26 -61.48
N ALA A 294 -96.43 -68.10 -60.45
CA ALA A 294 -96.19 -67.67 -59.07
C ALA A 294 -94.74 -67.19 -58.83
N LEU A 295 -93.76 -67.77 -59.54
CA LEU A 295 -92.38 -67.28 -59.56
C LEU A 295 -92.25 -66.02 -60.42
N GLN A 296 -93.06 -65.88 -61.46
CA GLN A 296 -93.11 -64.70 -62.32
C GLN A 296 -93.79 -63.53 -61.61
N ALA A 297 -94.83 -63.77 -60.80
CA ALA A 297 -95.41 -62.75 -59.91
C ALA A 297 -94.44 -62.33 -58.78
N ARG A 298 -93.60 -63.25 -58.27
CA ARG A 298 -92.50 -62.90 -57.35
C ARG A 298 -91.38 -62.14 -58.05
N LEU A 299 -91.07 -62.49 -59.30
CA LEU A 299 -90.11 -61.76 -60.13
C LEU A 299 -90.64 -60.38 -60.52
N ASP A 300 -91.94 -60.24 -60.76
CA ASP A 300 -92.60 -58.96 -61.05
C ASP A 300 -92.70 -58.10 -59.79
N GLN A 301 -92.90 -58.69 -58.60
CA GLN A 301 -92.79 -57.98 -57.31
C GLN A 301 -91.33 -57.59 -56.99
N GLU A 302 -90.35 -58.43 -57.36
CA GLU A 302 -88.93 -58.08 -57.33
C GLU A 302 -88.57 -57.03 -58.39
N LEU A 303 -89.23 -57.00 -59.55
CA LEU A 303 -89.07 -55.98 -60.59
C LEU A 303 -89.79 -54.67 -60.24
N GLU A 304 -90.85 -54.70 -59.44
CA GLU A 304 -91.49 -53.50 -58.88
C GLU A 304 -90.69 -52.94 -57.70
N THR A 305 -90.13 -53.78 -56.82
CA THR A 305 -89.21 -53.33 -55.76
C THR A 305 -87.86 -52.92 -56.32
N ARG A 306 -87.38 -53.56 -57.39
CA ARG A 306 -86.24 -53.11 -58.20
C ARG A 306 -86.60 -51.87 -59.00
N GLY A 307 -87.84 -51.70 -59.44
CA GLY A 307 -88.38 -50.50 -60.08
C GLY A 307 -88.50 -49.32 -59.11
N HIS A 308 -88.83 -49.57 -57.84
CA HIS A 308 -88.76 -48.60 -56.76
C HIS A 308 -87.31 -48.27 -56.38
N MET A 309 -86.42 -49.26 -56.30
CA MET A 309 -84.97 -49.06 -56.13
C MET A 309 -84.33 -48.41 -57.36
N GLU A 310 -84.88 -48.58 -58.56
CA GLU A 310 -84.49 -47.93 -59.81
C GLU A 310 -85.06 -46.52 -59.92
N SER A 311 -86.22 -46.25 -59.34
CA SER A 311 -86.74 -44.89 -59.14
C SER A 311 -85.94 -44.16 -58.06
N GLN A 312 -85.50 -44.88 -57.02
CA GLN A 312 -84.68 -44.35 -55.93
C GLN A 312 -83.24 -44.15 -56.39
N THR A 313 -82.68 -45.03 -57.22
CA THR A 313 -81.39 -44.81 -57.91
C THR A 313 -81.51 -43.81 -59.05
N ARG A 314 -82.65 -43.64 -59.72
CA ARG A 314 -82.89 -42.49 -60.62
C ARG A 314 -83.02 -41.20 -59.84
N SER A 315 -83.62 -41.19 -58.66
CA SER A 315 -83.64 -40.01 -57.76
C SER A 315 -82.25 -39.70 -57.24
N LEU A 316 -81.44 -40.72 -56.88
CA LEU A 316 -80.04 -40.55 -56.48
C LEU A 316 -79.11 -40.27 -57.67
N VAL A 317 -79.49 -40.64 -58.90
CA VAL A 317 -78.77 -40.27 -60.14
C VAL A 317 -79.17 -38.87 -60.60
N GLU A 318 -80.39 -38.41 -60.35
CA GLU A 318 -80.77 -37.02 -60.51
C GLU A 318 -80.18 -36.16 -59.40
N GLU A 319 -80.11 -36.63 -58.16
CA GLU A 319 -79.43 -35.98 -57.04
C GLU A 319 -77.91 -36.01 -57.24
N ARG A 320 -77.36 -37.09 -57.84
CA ARG A 320 -75.97 -37.15 -58.32
C ARG A 320 -75.75 -36.27 -59.54
N LYS A 321 -76.72 -36.08 -60.44
CA LYS A 321 -76.63 -35.08 -61.52
C LYS A 321 -76.80 -33.65 -61.01
N HIS A 322 -77.56 -33.45 -59.94
CA HIS A 322 -77.70 -32.17 -59.25
C HIS A 322 -76.46 -31.87 -58.41
N LEU A 323 -75.82 -32.90 -57.85
CA LEU A 323 -74.52 -32.86 -57.18
C LEU A 323 -73.36 -32.84 -58.16
N GLU A 324 -73.47 -33.37 -59.38
CA GLU A 324 -72.48 -33.25 -60.47
C GLU A 324 -72.68 -31.95 -61.26
N ALA A 325 -73.87 -31.35 -61.21
CA ALA A 325 -74.11 -29.96 -61.60
C ALA A 325 -73.74 -28.99 -60.47
N SER A 326 -73.82 -29.39 -59.20
CA SER A 326 -73.32 -28.62 -58.04
C SER A 326 -71.80 -28.72 -57.94
N LEU A 327 -71.21 -29.90 -58.07
CA LEU A 327 -69.78 -30.13 -58.30
C LEU A 327 -69.37 -29.62 -59.67
N GLY A 328 -70.24 -29.61 -60.67
CA GLY A 328 -69.97 -28.98 -61.96
C GLY A 328 -69.92 -27.46 -61.84
N ASN A 329 -70.77 -26.87 -60.99
CA ASN A 329 -70.78 -25.46 -60.63
C ASN A 329 -69.69 -25.12 -59.61
N GLU A 330 -69.26 -26.04 -58.76
CA GLU A 330 -68.16 -25.90 -57.81
C GLU A 330 -66.81 -26.20 -58.44
N ILE A 331 -66.74 -27.06 -59.46
CA ILE A 331 -65.59 -27.29 -60.35
C ILE A 331 -65.57 -26.22 -61.42
N PHE A 332 -66.70 -25.62 -61.82
CA PHE A 332 -66.73 -24.40 -62.62
C PHE A 332 -66.40 -23.18 -61.76
N LEU A 333 -66.82 -23.10 -60.50
CA LEU A 333 -66.40 -22.07 -59.55
C LEU A 333 -64.96 -22.29 -59.11
N ALA A 334 -64.47 -23.53 -59.03
CA ALA A 334 -63.07 -23.89 -58.75
C ALA A 334 -62.21 -23.81 -59.99
N LYS A 335 -62.72 -24.04 -61.21
CA LYS A 335 -62.04 -23.69 -62.48
C LYS A 335 -62.06 -22.20 -62.68
N LYS A 336 -63.11 -21.48 -62.29
CA LYS A 336 -63.16 -20.02 -62.29
C LYS A 336 -62.35 -19.45 -61.14
N LYS A 337 -62.15 -20.18 -60.03
CA LYS A 337 -61.18 -19.87 -58.95
C LYS A 337 -59.77 -20.26 -59.34
N VAL A 338 -59.54 -21.28 -60.17
CA VAL A 338 -58.23 -21.71 -60.65
C VAL A 338 -57.82 -20.89 -61.88
N GLU A 339 -58.76 -20.43 -62.70
CA GLU A 339 -58.57 -19.43 -63.75
C GLU A 339 -58.55 -18.02 -63.16
N ALA A 340 -59.26 -17.73 -62.06
CA ALA A 340 -59.03 -16.52 -61.27
C ALA A 340 -57.68 -16.62 -60.56
N LEU A 341 -57.27 -17.76 -59.99
CA LEU A 341 -55.95 -17.96 -59.39
C LEU A 341 -54.85 -18.14 -60.44
N GLN A 342 -55.15 -18.45 -61.71
CA GLN A 342 -54.19 -18.49 -62.82
C GLN A 342 -54.09 -17.13 -63.52
N LYS A 343 -55.18 -16.37 -63.59
CA LYS A 343 -55.16 -14.94 -63.96
C LYS A 343 -54.63 -14.09 -62.82
N GLU A 344 -54.80 -14.47 -61.57
CA GLU A 344 -54.20 -13.86 -60.38
C GLU A 344 -52.78 -14.40 -60.20
N LYS A 345 -52.40 -15.59 -60.69
CA LYS A 345 -50.99 -16.01 -60.83
C LYS A 345 -50.31 -15.36 -62.03
N GLN A 346 -51.01 -15.04 -63.12
CA GLN A 346 -50.47 -14.27 -64.26
C GLN A 346 -50.39 -12.78 -63.91
N VAL A 347 -51.40 -12.21 -63.26
CA VAL A 347 -51.40 -10.85 -62.71
C VAL A 347 -50.46 -10.75 -61.50
N LEU A 348 -50.28 -11.78 -60.67
CA LEU A 348 -49.22 -11.85 -59.65
C LEU A 348 -47.87 -12.24 -60.26
N GLN A 349 -47.75 -12.79 -61.47
CA GLN A 349 -46.46 -12.95 -62.15
C GLN A 349 -46.04 -11.66 -62.87
N GLU A 350 -46.99 -10.84 -63.33
CA GLU A 350 -46.73 -9.48 -63.83
C GLU A 350 -46.65 -8.44 -62.70
N GLN A 351 -47.33 -8.63 -61.56
CA GLN A 351 -47.24 -7.75 -60.38
C GLN A 351 -46.18 -8.21 -59.34
N LEU A 352 -45.72 -9.48 -59.35
CA LEU A 352 -44.44 -9.86 -58.73
C LEU A 352 -43.23 -9.40 -59.54
N HIS A 353 -43.42 -8.97 -60.80
CA HIS A 353 -42.32 -8.33 -61.49
C HIS A 353 -42.13 -6.88 -61.06
N ASP A 354 -43.10 -6.23 -60.40
CA ASP A 354 -42.93 -4.83 -60.03
C ASP A 354 -43.18 -4.38 -58.58
N HIS A 355 -43.95 -5.01 -57.67
CA HIS A 355 -44.22 -4.25 -56.41
C HIS A 355 -44.58 -4.93 -55.07
N SER A 356 -44.04 -6.11 -54.70
CA SER A 356 -44.08 -6.51 -53.26
C SER A 356 -43.15 -7.65 -52.81
N VAL A 357 -42.17 -8.07 -53.62
CA VAL A 357 -41.05 -8.92 -53.16
C VAL A 357 -39.74 -8.11 -53.11
N SER A 358 -39.83 -6.78 -53.21
CA SER A 358 -38.68 -5.88 -53.03
C SER A 358 -38.35 -5.69 -51.56
N GLU A 359 -39.31 -5.48 -50.65
CA GLU A 359 -38.94 -5.11 -49.27
C GLU A 359 -38.56 -6.30 -48.37
N GLU A 360 -39.19 -7.47 -48.46
CA GLU A 360 -38.83 -8.60 -47.59
C GLU A 360 -37.68 -9.47 -48.13
N VAL A 361 -37.54 -9.55 -49.46
CA VAL A 361 -36.36 -10.17 -50.08
C VAL A 361 -35.22 -9.16 -50.23
N GLN A 362 -35.40 -7.84 -50.32
CA GLN A 362 -34.28 -6.90 -50.05
C GLN A 362 -33.96 -6.86 -48.57
N ALA A 363 -34.89 -6.92 -47.61
CA ALA A 363 -34.53 -7.01 -46.19
C ALA A 363 -33.71 -8.27 -45.92
N LYS A 364 -34.14 -9.46 -46.40
CA LYS A 364 -33.36 -10.70 -46.21
C LYS A 364 -32.15 -10.83 -47.14
N LYS A 365 -32.05 -10.09 -48.26
CA LYS A 365 -30.87 -10.04 -49.15
C LYS A 365 -29.90 -8.91 -48.79
N GLU A 366 -30.34 -7.86 -48.12
CA GLU A 366 -29.55 -6.81 -47.44
C GLU A 366 -29.07 -7.32 -46.09
N GLU A 367 -29.85 -8.15 -45.40
CA GLU A 367 -29.43 -8.88 -44.20
C GLU A 367 -28.49 -10.03 -44.58
N ALA A 368 -28.71 -10.74 -45.70
CA ALA A 368 -27.73 -11.70 -46.22
C ALA A 368 -26.51 -11.02 -46.87
N LYS A 369 -26.63 -9.85 -47.51
CA LYS A 369 -25.47 -9.04 -47.94
C LYS A 369 -24.78 -8.38 -46.75
N GLY A 370 -25.51 -8.01 -45.71
CA GLY A 370 -25.04 -7.45 -44.45
C GLY A 370 -24.27 -8.50 -43.69
N LEU A 371 -24.81 -9.70 -43.51
CA LEU A 371 -24.11 -10.86 -42.95
C LEU A 371 -22.95 -11.31 -43.84
N ARG A 372 -23.01 -11.15 -45.17
CA ARG A 372 -21.88 -11.47 -46.07
C ARG A 372 -20.79 -10.40 -46.07
N ASN A 373 -21.16 -9.13 -45.86
CA ASN A 373 -20.26 -8.00 -45.65
C ASN A 373 -19.68 -8.03 -44.24
N GLU A 374 -20.43 -8.45 -43.22
CA GLU A 374 -19.95 -8.74 -41.87
C GLU A 374 -19.08 -9.97 -41.87
N LEU A 375 -19.40 -11.04 -42.59
CA LEU A 375 -18.52 -12.20 -42.74
C LEU A 375 -17.24 -11.84 -43.49
N ASN A 376 -17.32 -10.97 -44.50
CA ASN A 376 -16.13 -10.44 -45.19
C ASN A 376 -15.36 -9.45 -44.33
N ASN A 377 -16.01 -8.62 -43.52
CA ASN A 377 -15.38 -7.71 -42.56
C ASN A 377 -14.76 -8.48 -41.41
N VAL A 378 -15.37 -9.56 -40.94
CA VAL A 378 -14.83 -10.49 -39.93
C VAL A 378 -13.70 -11.31 -40.56
N ARG A 379 -13.76 -11.69 -41.85
CA ARG A 379 -12.63 -12.30 -42.56
C ARG A 379 -11.48 -11.32 -42.76
N MET A 380 -11.76 -10.06 -43.10
CA MET A 380 -10.77 -8.99 -43.25
C MET A 380 -10.18 -8.60 -41.90
N GLN A 381 -10.99 -8.51 -40.84
CA GLN A 381 -10.53 -8.33 -39.46
C GLN A 381 -9.75 -9.54 -38.97
N LYS A 382 -10.10 -10.77 -39.37
CA LYS A 382 -9.31 -11.97 -39.07
C LYS A 382 -8.00 -11.98 -39.84
N TYR A 383 -7.97 -11.47 -41.08
CA TYR A 383 -6.74 -11.28 -41.85
C TYR A 383 -5.86 -10.16 -41.29
N GLN A 384 -6.46 -9.03 -40.88
CA GLN A 384 -5.78 -7.94 -40.18
C GLN A 384 -5.29 -8.37 -38.81
N MET A 385 -6.09 -9.10 -38.02
CA MET A 385 -5.64 -9.72 -36.77
C MET A 385 -4.53 -10.73 -37.02
N LYS A 386 -4.55 -11.51 -38.11
CA LYS A 386 -3.44 -12.42 -38.44
C LYS A 386 -2.18 -11.66 -38.82
N LEU A 387 -2.29 -10.55 -39.56
CA LEU A 387 -1.17 -9.65 -39.89
C LEU A 387 -0.65 -8.94 -38.63
N ASP A 388 -1.54 -8.47 -37.76
CA ASP A 388 -1.19 -7.85 -36.48
C ASP A 388 -0.58 -8.88 -35.52
N MET A 389 -1.10 -10.10 -35.49
CA MET A 389 -0.51 -11.21 -34.74
C MET A 389 0.87 -11.57 -35.28
N ALA A 390 1.06 -11.65 -36.60
CA ALA A 390 2.37 -11.87 -37.20
C ALA A 390 3.34 -10.71 -36.92
N SER A 391 2.85 -9.45 -36.93
CA SER A 391 3.65 -8.28 -36.58
C SER A 391 4.02 -8.24 -35.09
N ARG A 392 3.08 -8.65 -34.21
CA ARG A 392 3.29 -8.79 -32.76
C ARG A 392 4.22 -9.95 -32.46
N GLU A 393 4.12 -11.07 -33.18
CA GLU A 393 5.04 -12.20 -33.07
C GLU A 393 6.45 -11.82 -33.51
N ASN A 394 6.60 -11.07 -34.61
CA ASN A 394 7.89 -10.52 -35.01
C ASN A 394 8.44 -9.53 -33.97
N ARG A 395 7.58 -8.68 -33.39
CA ARG A 395 7.97 -7.76 -32.31
C ARG A 395 8.32 -8.48 -31.01
N ILE A 396 7.64 -9.58 -30.67
CA ILE A 396 7.99 -10.46 -29.56
C ILE A 396 9.31 -11.18 -29.84
N ARG A 397 9.55 -11.62 -31.07
CA ARG A 397 10.81 -12.25 -31.48
C ARG A 397 11.98 -11.27 -31.37
N ASP A 398 11.80 -10.02 -31.80
CA ASP A 398 12.76 -8.93 -31.64
C ASP A 398 12.99 -8.55 -30.17
N LEU A 399 11.91 -8.49 -29.36
CA LEU A 399 12.03 -8.22 -27.93
C LEU A 399 12.73 -9.35 -27.19
N ARG A 400 12.50 -10.62 -27.57
CA ARG A 400 13.23 -11.78 -27.04
C ARG A 400 14.70 -11.79 -27.46
N ALA A 401 15.00 -11.38 -28.70
CA ALA A 401 16.38 -11.23 -29.16
C ALA A 401 17.11 -10.10 -28.40
N ARG A 402 16.42 -8.98 -28.11
CA ARG A 402 16.95 -7.88 -27.27
C ARG A 402 17.08 -8.27 -25.80
N LEU A 403 16.18 -9.09 -25.26
CA LEU A 403 16.27 -9.66 -23.91
C LEU A 403 17.47 -10.60 -23.79
N ARG A 404 17.69 -11.51 -24.75
CA ARG A 404 18.90 -12.36 -24.75
C ARG A 404 20.19 -11.56 -24.88
N LYS A 405 20.18 -10.44 -25.61
CA LYS A 405 21.34 -9.52 -25.70
C LYS A 405 21.57 -8.75 -24.40
N LYS A 406 20.51 -8.46 -23.63
CA LYS A 406 20.59 -7.84 -22.29
C LYS A 406 20.95 -8.85 -21.19
N GLU A 407 20.49 -10.09 -21.28
CA GLU A 407 20.86 -11.19 -20.38
C GLU A 407 22.34 -11.57 -20.54
N GLY A 408 22.86 -11.55 -21.79
CA GLY A 408 24.29 -11.67 -22.05
C GLY A 408 25.14 -10.49 -21.53
N GLN A 409 24.53 -9.31 -21.34
CA GLN A 409 25.19 -8.16 -20.69
C GLN A 409 25.03 -8.15 -19.16
N GLN A 410 23.98 -8.78 -18.62
CA GLN A 410 23.77 -8.95 -17.17
C GLN A 410 24.66 -10.05 -16.57
N ALA A 411 25.03 -11.09 -17.33
CA ALA A 411 26.00 -12.08 -16.87
C ALA A 411 27.41 -11.50 -16.64
N PHE A 412 27.76 -10.38 -17.28
CA PHE A 412 29.02 -9.66 -17.07
C PHE A 412 28.95 -8.65 -15.90
N LEU A 413 27.75 -8.30 -15.43
CA LEU A 413 27.55 -7.37 -14.30
C LEU A 413 27.45 -8.07 -12.93
N LEU A 414 27.18 -9.38 -12.91
CA LEU A 414 27.07 -10.16 -11.67
C LEU A 414 28.43 -10.39 -10.95
N GLU A 415 29.56 -10.24 -11.64
CA GLU A 415 30.89 -10.16 -10.98
C GLU A 415 31.15 -8.79 -10.31
N GLY A 416 30.39 -7.76 -10.70
CA GLY A 416 30.44 -6.42 -10.08
C GLY A 416 29.60 -6.32 -8.80
N ASP A 417 28.48 -7.03 -8.75
CA ASP A 417 27.52 -6.96 -7.63
C ASP A 417 28.02 -7.65 -6.36
N GLU A 418 28.88 -8.68 -6.44
CA GLU A 418 29.50 -9.27 -5.25
C GLU A 418 30.48 -8.31 -4.56
N LYS A 419 31.20 -7.47 -5.33
CA LYS A 419 32.08 -6.44 -4.75
C LYS A 419 31.28 -5.32 -4.10
N GLN A 420 30.17 -4.89 -4.72
CA GLN A 420 29.30 -3.87 -4.13
C GLN A 420 28.60 -4.36 -2.86
N LEU A 421 28.20 -5.64 -2.81
CA LEU A 421 27.64 -6.23 -1.59
C LEU A 421 28.68 -6.37 -0.47
N ALA A 422 29.93 -6.70 -0.82
CA ALA A 422 31.04 -6.74 0.13
C ALA A 422 31.36 -5.34 0.70
N ASP A 423 31.34 -4.31 -0.15
CA ASP A 423 31.56 -2.92 0.26
C ASP A 423 30.39 -2.39 1.12
N LEU A 424 29.15 -2.76 0.81
CA LEU A 424 27.98 -2.47 1.65
C LEU A 424 28.11 -3.11 3.04
N ARG A 425 28.50 -4.38 3.13
CA ARG A 425 28.76 -5.05 4.42
C ARG A 425 29.89 -4.40 5.20
N ARG A 426 30.94 -3.93 4.51
CA ARG A 426 32.06 -3.22 5.14
C ARG A 426 31.63 -1.84 5.66
N SER A 427 30.79 -1.14 4.92
CA SER A 427 30.22 0.15 5.33
C SER A 427 29.26 0.01 6.52
N ASP A 428 28.44 -1.04 6.57
CA ASP A 428 27.54 -1.33 7.69
C ASP A 428 28.31 -1.72 8.96
N ALA A 429 29.40 -2.48 8.82
CA ALA A 429 30.31 -2.79 9.92
C ALA A 429 30.99 -1.52 10.47
N MET A 430 31.47 -0.62 9.61
CA MET A 430 32.04 0.67 10.03
C MET A 430 30.99 1.56 10.71
N TYR A 431 29.76 1.59 10.20
CA TYR A 431 28.67 2.36 10.81
C TYR A 431 28.35 1.87 12.23
N LYS A 432 28.26 0.54 12.42
CA LYS A 432 28.07 -0.07 13.75
C LYS A 432 29.20 0.25 14.71
N GLN A 433 30.45 0.24 14.23
CA GLN A 433 31.61 0.60 15.04
C GLN A 433 31.59 2.09 15.42
N LEU A 434 31.20 2.97 14.49
CA LEU A 434 31.04 4.40 14.75
C LEU A 434 29.95 4.66 15.79
N MET A 435 28.80 3.99 15.67
CA MET A 435 27.70 4.08 16.65
C MET A 435 28.15 3.62 18.04
N LYS A 436 28.94 2.54 18.12
CA LYS A 436 29.51 2.09 19.38
C LYS A 436 30.46 3.12 19.98
N GLN A 437 31.32 3.74 19.16
CA GLN A 437 32.20 4.82 19.61
C GLN A 437 31.43 6.06 20.07
N PHE A 438 30.31 6.39 19.43
CA PHE A 438 29.45 7.50 19.85
C PHE A 438 28.76 7.22 21.18
N ALA A 439 28.31 5.99 21.40
CA ALA A 439 27.74 5.56 22.68
C ALA A 439 28.79 5.65 23.79
N GLU A 440 29.98 5.05 23.60
CA GLU A 440 31.08 5.10 24.57
C GLU A 440 31.51 6.54 24.88
N LYS A 441 31.64 7.39 23.85
CA LYS A 441 31.98 8.81 24.06
C LYS A 441 30.88 9.59 24.76
N SER A 442 29.61 9.29 24.48
CA SER A 442 28.48 9.92 25.18
C SER A 442 28.48 9.53 26.65
N ASP A 443 28.76 8.28 26.98
CA ASP A 443 28.85 7.81 28.36
C ASP A 443 30.01 8.49 29.12
N ILE A 444 31.19 8.61 28.48
CA ILE A 444 32.33 9.34 29.06
C ILE A 444 31.99 10.83 29.25
N LEU A 445 31.29 11.44 28.29
CA LEU A 445 30.81 12.83 28.42
C LEU A 445 29.82 12.96 29.58
N HIS A 446 28.96 11.98 29.77
CA HIS A 446 27.99 12.01 30.86
C HIS A 446 28.66 11.83 32.23
N GLN A 447 29.68 10.96 32.31
CA GLN A 447 30.50 10.77 33.51
C GLN A 447 31.32 12.02 33.84
N THR A 448 32.03 12.59 32.86
CA THR A 448 32.80 13.83 33.04
C THR A 448 31.90 14.99 33.44
N ARG A 449 30.69 15.10 32.88
CA ARG A 449 29.69 16.09 33.33
C ARG A 449 29.29 15.88 34.80
N LYS A 450 29.08 14.62 35.21
CA LYS A 450 28.74 14.28 36.60
C LYS A 450 29.88 14.59 37.57
N GLU A 451 31.13 14.36 37.15
CA GLU A 451 32.32 14.74 37.91
C GLU A 451 32.46 16.26 38.01
N LEU A 452 32.26 16.98 36.90
CA LEU A 452 32.26 18.45 36.87
C LEU A 452 31.24 19.03 37.85
N PHE A 453 29.99 18.55 37.81
CA PHE A 453 28.97 18.96 38.76
C PHE A 453 29.33 18.63 40.22
N ARG A 454 29.99 17.49 40.48
CA ARG A 454 30.51 17.17 41.81
C ARG A 454 31.59 18.14 42.26
N THR A 455 32.54 18.46 41.37
CA THR A 455 33.63 19.39 41.68
C THR A 455 33.14 20.82 41.87
N GLU A 456 32.17 21.26 41.06
CA GLU A 456 31.50 22.55 41.21
C GLU A 456 30.73 22.60 42.53
N GLY A 457 30.00 21.54 42.88
CA GLY A 457 29.31 21.43 44.16
C GLY A 457 30.28 21.50 45.35
N LEU A 458 31.42 20.80 45.28
CA LEU A 458 32.48 20.87 46.29
C LEU A 458 33.09 22.27 46.41
N LEU A 459 33.39 22.92 45.28
CA LEU A 459 33.88 24.29 45.27
C LEU A 459 32.90 25.25 45.93
N HIS A 460 31.61 25.12 45.61
CA HIS A 460 30.57 25.97 46.17
C HIS A 460 30.42 25.76 47.69
N VAL A 461 30.59 24.53 48.18
CA VAL A 461 30.65 24.26 49.63
C VAL A 461 31.88 24.91 50.25
N MET A 462 33.06 24.78 49.64
CA MET A 462 34.29 25.39 50.15
C MET A 462 34.23 26.93 50.14
N GLU A 463 33.62 27.55 49.12
CA GLU A 463 33.38 28.99 49.07
C GLU A 463 32.42 29.41 50.17
N HIS A 464 31.33 28.67 50.39
CA HIS A 464 30.40 28.94 51.48
C HIS A 464 31.07 28.80 52.85
N GLU A 465 31.84 27.73 53.08
CA GLU A 465 32.60 27.56 54.32
C GLU A 465 33.63 28.67 54.52
N ARG A 466 34.26 29.14 53.44
CA ARG A 466 35.18 30.28 53.49
C ARG A 466 34.43 31.56 53.82
N GLU A 467 33.29 31.83 53.20
CA GLU A 467 32.44 32.98 53.54
C GLU A 467 31.94 32.91 54.97
N GLU A 468 31.54 31.74 55.46
CA GLU A 468 31.16 31.54 56.85
C GLU A 468 32.34 31.78 57.78
N ARG A 469 33.55 31.26 57.46
CA ARG A 469 34.76 31.60 58.20
C ARG A 469 35.04 33.10 58.17
N GLU A 470 34.92 33.77 57.03
CA GLU A 470 35.09 35.24 56.96
C GLU A 470 34.01 36.00 57.76
N ARG A 471 32.79 35.46 57.87
CA ARG A 471 31.69 36.04 58.67
C ARG A 471 31.84 35.78 60.18
N PHE A 472 32.34 34.61 60.58
CA PHE A 472 32.43 34.17 61.98
C PHE A 472 33.83 34.38 62.59
N GLU A 473 34.90 34.32 61.80
CA GLU A 473 36.23 34.82 62.15
C GLU A 473 36.23 36.34 62.00
N TYR A 474 35.66 37.02 62.99
CA TYR A 474 35.75 38.47 63.10
C TYR A 474 37.23 38.92 62.97
N PRO A 475 37.63 39.62 61.89
CA PRO A 475 39.01 40.05 61.68
C PRO A 475 39.54 41.04 62.72
N GLY A 476 38.69 41.42 63.69
CA GLY A 476 39.02 42.27 64.82
C GLY A 476 38.87 41.62 66.19
N LEU A 477 38.32 40.41 66.33
CA LEU A 477 38.20 39.78 67.66
C LEU A 477 39.57 39.34 68.17
N GLY A 478 40.40 38.77 67.29
CA GLY A 478 41.81 38.47 67.58
C GLY A 478 42.59 39.74 67.96
N GLN A 479 42.46 40.82 67.19
CA GLN A 479 43.13 42.09 67.51
C GLN A 479 42.58 42.80 68.76
N ARG A 480 41.30 42.59 69.12
CA ARG A 480 40.73 43.11 70.37
C ARG A 480 41.17 42.26 71.56
N LEU A 481 41.24 40.95 71.40
CA LEU A 481 41.75 40.03 72.41
C LEU A 481 43.24 40.27 72.65
N GLU A 482 44.03 40.44 71.59
CA GLU A 482 45.44 40.80 71.66
C GLU A 482 45.65 42.15 72.34
N ARG A 483 44.85 43.18 71.99
CA ARG A 483 44.86 44.46 72.71
C ARG A 483 44.45 44.34 74.17
N TYR A 484 43.49 43.48 74.49
CA TYR A 484 43.06 43.24 75.86
C TYR A 484 44.15 42.53 76.67
N LEU A 485 44.80 41.52 76.09
CA LEU A 485 45.92 40.81 76.69
C LEU A 485 47.12 41.73 76.92
N LEU A 486 47.46 42.57 75.94
CA LEU A 486 48.51 43.58 76.08
C LEU A 486 48.18 44.59 77.19
N ARG A 487 46.96 45.12 77.22
CA ARG A 487 46.53 46.05 78.29
C ARG A 487 46.58 45.38 79.67
N SER A 488 46.10 44.13 79.79
CA SER A 488 46.15 43.37 81.04
C SER A 488 47.59 43.09 81.49
N ALA A 489 48.50 42.82 80.55
CA ALA A 489 49.92 42.62 80.86
C ALA A 489 50.59 43.93 81.32
N GLU A 490 50.28 45.06 80.68
CA GLU A 490 50.73 46.38 81.14
C GLU A 490 50.20 46.73 82.53
N GLU A 491 48.92 46.44 82.80
CA GLU A 491 48.32 46.64 84.12
C GLU A 491 48.98 45.78 85.19
N HIS A 492 49.29 44.52 84.90
CA HIS A 492 50.05 43.66 85.82
C HIS A 492 51.47 44.17 86.05
N SER A 493 52.20 44.58 85.01
CA SER A 493 53.55 45.12 85.17
C SER A 493 53.54 46.42 86.00
N ARG A 494 52.55 47.30 85.82
CA ARG A 494 52.37 48.49 86.66
C ARG A 494 52.08 48.13 88.11
N SER A 495 51.18 47.17 88.35
CA SER A 495 50.87 46.71 89.70
C SER A 495 52.10 46.10 90.38
N GLU A 496 52.92 45.35 89.66
CA GLU A 496 54.14 44.74 90.18
C GLU A 496 55.19 45.80 90.53
N ASN A 497 55.36 46.83 89.68
CA ASN A 497 56.23 47.96 89.99
C ASN A 497 55.75 48.73 91.23
N ASN A 498 54.45 49.02 91.34
CA ASN A 498 53.89 49.69 92.52
C ASN A 498 54.10 48.87 93.80
N LEU A 499 53.91 47.56 93.75
CA LEU A 499 54.18 46.67 94.88
C LEU A 499 55.66 46.65 95.24
N ASN A 500 56.56 46.66 94.25
CA ASN A 500 58.00 46.74 94.50
C ASN A 500 58.38 48.07 95.15
N ASP A 501 57.78 49.18 94.71
CA ASP A 501 57.98 50.51 95.31
C ASP A 501 57.45 50.54 96.76
N GLU A 502 56.29 49.94 97.03
CA GLU A 502 55.77 49.79 98.40
C GLU A 502 56.68 48.92 99.27
N VAL A 503 57.21 47.81 98.73
CA VAL A 503 58.16 46.96 99.44
C VAL A 503 59.45 47.72 99.75
N LEU A 504 59.97 48.51 98.81
CA LEU A 504 61.14 49.36 99.03
C LEU A 504 60.85 50.42 100.11
N ALA A 505 59.70 51.09 100.05
CA ALA A 505 59.30 52.07 101.08
C ALA A 505 59.15 51.42 102.47
N LEU A 506 58.60 50.21 102.54
CA LEU A 506 58.53 49.44 103.79
C LEU A 506 59.92 49.02 104.28
N GLN A 507 60.83 48.63 103.39
CA GLN A 507 62.21 48.31 103.73
C GLN A 507 62.96 49.53 104.27
N GLU A 508 62.79 50.71 103.65
CA GLU A 508 63.33 51.98 104.15
C GLU A 508 62.76 52.32 105.52
N LEU A 509 61.45 52.15 105.72
CA LEU A 509 60.80 52.40 107.00
C LEU A 509 61.31 51.44 108.09
N VAL A 510 61.45 50.15 107.78
CA VAL A 510 62.05 49.16 108.70
C VAL A 510 63.50 49.52 109.01
N ALA A 511 64.29 49.91 108.01
CA ALA A 511 65.67 50.34 108.21
C ALA A 511 65.75 51.57 109.14
N SER A 512 64.88 52.57 108.93
CA SER A 512 64.80 53.76 109.78
C SER A 512 64.40 53.44 111.23
N LEU A 513 63.46 52.52 111.43
CA LEU A 513 63.05 52.04 112.77
C LEU A 513 64.18 51.27 113.45
N LEU A 514 64.90 50.43 112.72
CA LEU A 514 66.07 49.70 113.26
C LEU A 514 67.19 50.67 113.65
N GLU A 515 67.42 51.73 112.86
CA GLU A 515 68.40 52.77 113.17
C GLU A 515 67.99 53.58 114.41
N GLN A 516 66.71 53.92 114.56
CA GLN A 516 66.17 54.50 115.78
C GLN A 516 66.35 53.59 116.99
N ILE A 517 65.99 52.31 116.90
CA ILE A 517 66.18 51.33 118.00
C ILE A 517 67.67 51.21 118.36
N ALA A 518 68.57 51.17 117.38
CA ALA A 518 70.01 51.12 117.60
C ALA A 518 70.54 52.39 118.28
N SER A 519 69.97 53.56 117.97
CA SER A 519 70.31 54.83 118.63
C SER A 519 69.83 54.88 120.09
N VAL A 520 68.66 54.31 120.40
CA VAL A 520 68.11 54.22 121.77
C VAL A 520 68.88 53.20 122.63
N SER A 521 69.41 52.14 122.03
CA SER A 521 70.22 51.11 122.74
C SER A 521 71.64 51.58 123.12
N LYS A 522 72.13 52.68 122.53
CA LYS A 522 73.48 53.24 122.78
C LYS A 522 73.51 54.41 123.78
N GLY A 523 72.34 54.87 124.25
CA GLY A 523 72.22 55.81 125.37
C GLY A 523 71.84 55.07 126.64
#